data_AF-A0A2W1J968-F1
#
_entry.id   AF-A0A2W1J968-F1
#
_cell.length_a   1.000
_cell.length_b   1.000
_cell.length_c   1.000
_cell.angle_alpha   90.00
_cell.angle_beta   90.00
_cell.angle_gamma   90.00
#
_symmetry.space_group_name_H-M   'P 1'
#
loop_
_entity.id
_entity.type
_entity.pdbx_description
1 polymer ?
#
loop_
_entity_poly.entity_id
_entity_poly.type
_entity_poly.pdbx_seq_one_letter_code
_entity_poly.pdbx_strand_id
1 'polypeptide(L)'
;MPHSGPGKVTGVHSIPVILKDCGCAQLWWGGEVGVLWEAFFEGEIKGRIGHEVLMNQLWGCCEDFLKSQGVKKIYTYNRDLEIPNEWYQAFLQRRGYKSVEGRKVTVVKEIE
;
A
#
# COMPACT_ATOMS: atom_id res chain seq x y z
N MET A 1 31.30 -10.47 -41.10
CA MET A 1 30.11 -11.35 -40.93
C MET A 1 30.58 -12.80 -41.01
N PRO A 2 29.92 -13.80 -40.39
CA PRO A 2 28.93 -13.79 -39.29
C PRO A 2 29.51 -14.58 -38.06
N HIS A 3 28.82 -15.17 -37.06
CA HIS A 3 27.48 -15.02 -36.46
C HIS A 3 27.53 -15.44 -34.97
N SER A 4 27.31 -14.52 -34.03
CA SER A 4 26.96 -14.82 -32.61
C SER A 4 26.39 -13.54 -31.98
N GLY A 5 25.08 -13.31 -31.93
CA GLY A 5 24.04 -14.22 -31.44
C GLY A 5 23.72 -13.82 -30.00
N PRO A 6 22.44 -13.72 -29.57
CA PRO A 6 22.11 -13.34 -28.20
C PRO A 6 22.78 -14.31 -27.21
N GLY A 7 23.30 -13.76 -26.10
CA GLY A 7 24.12 -14.51 -25.16
C GLY A 7 23.46 -15.80 -24.71
N LYS A 8 24.17 -16.93 -24.83
CA LYS A 8 23.63 -18.26 -24.51
C LYS A 8 23.18 -18.29 -23.05
N VAL A 9 21.90 -18.55 -22.82
CA VAL A 9 21.34 -18.77 -21.47
C VAL A 9 22.09 -19.95 -20.84
N THR A 10 22.84 -19.68 -19.77
CA THR A 10 23.66 -20.67 -19.05
C THR A 10 22.86 -21.48 -18.03
N GLY A 11 21.72 -20.95 -17.58
CA GLY A 11 20.75 -21.64 -16.75
C GLY A 11 19.43 -20.86 -16.67
N VAL A 12 18.31 -21.58 -16.62
CA VAL A 12 17.00 -21.02 -16.25
C VAL A 12 16.73 -21.43 -14.81
N HIS A 13 16.82 -20.48 -13.89
CA HIS A 13 16.64 -20.72 -12.47
C HIS A 13 15.23 -20.31 -12.04
N SER A 14 14.37 -21.29 -11.77
CA SER A 14 13.11 -21.06 -11.09
C SER A 14 13.38 -20.70 -9.62
N ILE A 15 13.50 -19.41 -9.33
CA ILE A 15 13.58 -18.91 -7.94
C ILE A 15 12.16 -18.97 -7.36
N PRO A 16 11.89 -19.79 -6.33
CA PRO A 16 10.59 -19.80 -5.68
C PRO A 16 10.44 -18.49 -4.89
N VAL A 17 9.63 -17.56 -5.40
CA VAL A 17 9.22 -16.37 -4.65
C VAL A 17 8.26 -16.81 -3.56
N ILE A 18 8.80 -17.15 -2.39
CA ILE A 18 8.01 -17.25 -1.17
C ILE A 18 7.57 -15.82 -0.84
N LEU A 19 6.31 -15.51 -1.17
CA LEU A 19 5.59 -14.42 -0.53
C LEU A 19 5.48 -14.79 0.95
N LYS A 20 6.44 -14.34 1.76
CA LYS A 20 6.23 -14.26 3.20
C LYS A 20 5.07 -13.28 3.41
N ASP A 21 4.14 -13.65 4.28
CA ASP A 21 3.22 -12.70 4.89
C ASP A 21 4.08 -11.65 5.60
N CYS A 22 4.20 -10.50 4.93
CA CYS A 22 5.11 -9.42 5.28
C CYS A 22 4.35 -8.24 5.87
N GLY A 23 3.02 -8.31 5.90
CA GLY A 23 2.11 -7.27 6.36
C GLY A 23 0.66 -7.71 6.25
N CYS A 24 -0.22 -6.96 6.92
CA CYS A 24 -1.66 -7.17 6.93
C CYS A 24 -2.37 -5.93 6.42
N ALA A 25 -3.52 -6.12 5.75
CA ALA A 25 -4.44 -5.04 5.42
C ALA A 25 -5.88 -5.43 5.79
N GLN A 26 -6.54 -4.60 6.59
CA GLN A 26 -7.94 -4.75 6.97
C GLN A 26 -8.79 -3.69 6.27
N LEU A 27 -9.79 -4.12 5.51
CA LEU A 27 -10.68 -3.24 4.77
C LEU A 27 -12.14 -3.70 4.82
N TRP A 28 -13.05 -2.74 4.72
CA TRP A 28 -14.50 -2.93 4.61
C TRP A 28 -15.07 -1.99 3.55
N TRP A 29 -16.14 -2.39 2.86
CA TRP A 29 -16.78 -1.54 1.84
C TRP A 29 -18.30 -1.76 1.79
N GLY A 30 -19.00 -0.76 1.27
CA GLY A 30 -20.46 -0.79 1.09
C GLY A 30 -20.93 0.40 0.28
N GLY A 31 -21.58 0.14 -0.85
CA GLY A 31 -21.91 1.19 -1.83
C GLY A 31 -20.64 1.91 -2.31
N GLU A 32 -20.71 3.24 -2.40
CA GLU A 32 -19.60 4.07 -2.88
C GLU A 32 -18.52 4.34 -1.81
N VAL A 33 -18.56 3.68 -0.65
CA VAL A 33 -17.68 3.95 0.50
C VAL A 33 -16.85 2.73 0.87
N GLY A 34 -15.56 2.96 1.10
CA GLY A 34 -14.61 2.01 1.67
C GLY A 34 -13.98 2.55 2.95
N VAL A 35 -13.56 1.66 3.82
CA VAL A 35 -12.73 1.93 4.99
C VAL A 35 -11.48 1.06 4.87
N LEU A 36 -10.31 1.68 4.86
CA LEU A 36 -9.02 1.01 5.01
C LEU A 36 -8.55 1.29 6.44
N TRP A 37 -8.60 0.27 7.29
CA TRP A 37 -8.45 0.43 8.74
C TRP A 37 -7.00 0.23 9.20
N GLU A 38 -6.38 -0.84 8.68
CA GLU A 38 -4.97 -1.19 8.88
C GLU A 38 -4.39 -1.56 7.52
N ALA A 39 -3.13 -1.20 7.27
CA ALA A 39 -2.37 -1.55 6.06
C ALA A 39 -0.88 -1.33 6.32
N PHE A 40 -0.26 -2.27 7.05
CA PHE A 40 1.09 -2.16 7.61
C PHE A 40 1.94 -3.41 7.32
N PHE A 41 3.26 -3.27 7.42
CA PHE A 41 4.21 -4.40 7.37
C PHE A 41 4.55 -4.93 8.76
N GLU A 42 4.64 -6.25 8.90
CA GLU A 42 4.97 -6.97 10.13
C GLU A 42 6.48 -7.23 10.27
N GLY A 43 6.90 -7.49 11.51
CA GLY A 43 8.26 -7.89 11.84
C GLY A 43 9.34 -6.89 11.41
N GLU A 44 10.50 -7.42 11.02
CA GLU A 44 11.72 -6.63 10.79
C GLU A 44 11.66 -5.65 9.60
N ILE A 45 10.56 -5.61 8.83
CA ILE A 45 10.43 -4.78 7.62
C ILE A 45 10.16 -3.30 7.97
N LYS A 46 9.65 -3.03 9.19
CA LYS A 46 9.53 -1.67 9.74
C LYS A 46 10.91 -0.99 9.80
N GLY A 47 11.02 0.23 9.28
CA GLY A 47 12.25 1.03 9.33
C GLY A 47 13.38 0.62 8.35
N ARG A 48 13.19 -0.39 7.49
CA ARG A 48 14.19 -0.74 6.46
C ARG A 48 14.23 0.28 5.31
N ILE A 49 15.39 0.38 4.65
CA ILE A 49 15.51 1.08 3.36
C ILE A 49 14.49 0.45 2.39
N GLY A 50 13.63 1.29 1.80
CA GLY A 50 12.52 0.85 0.95
C GLY A 50 11.17 0.70 1.65
N HIS A 51 11.06 0.88 2.97
CA HIS A 51 9.79 0.78 3.70
C HIS A 51 8.68 1.69 3.14
N GLU A 52 9.00 2.94 2.76
CA GLU A 52 8.02 3.84 2.13
C GLU A 52 7.56 3.36 0.73
N VAL A 53 8.42 2.67 -0.02
CA VAL A 53 8.08 2.11 -1.34
C VAL A 53 7.10 0.94 -1.15
N LEU A 54 7.39 0.05 -0.20
CA LEU A 54 6.52 -1.08 0.16
C LEU A 54 5.16 -0.59 0.69
N MET A 55 5.15 0.41 1.58
CA MET A 55 3.91 1.05 2.06
C MET A 55 3.10 1.67 0.90
N ASN A 56 3.76 2.38 -0.03
CA ASN A 56 3.07 2.95 -1.18
C ASN A 56 2.50 1.89 -2.15
N GLN A 57 3.16 0.74 -2.27
CA GLN A 57 2.68 -0.39 -3.07
C GLN A 57 1.47 -1.08 -2.40
N LEU A 58 1.56 -1.40 -1.10
CA LEU A 58 0.47 -2.01 -0.33
C LEU A 58 -0.80 -1.15 -0.37
N TRP A 59 -0.65 0.15 -0.12
CA TRP A 59 -1.76 1.11 -0.19
C TRP A 59 -2.29 1.29 -1.61
N GLY A 60 -1.43 1.20 -2.64
CA GLY A 60 -1.87 1.18 -4.04
C GLY A 60 -2.80 0.00 -4.32
N CYS A 61 -2.37 -1.22 -3.97
CA CYS A 61 -3.19 -2.42 -4.13
C CYS A 61 -4.52 -2.36 -3.36
N CYS A 62 -4.55 -1.78 -2.17
CA CYS A 62 -5.78 -1.59 -1.40
C CYS A 62 -6.72 -0.56 -2.04
N GLU A 63 -6.18 0.56 -2.53
CA GLU A 63 -6.96 1.62 -3.20
C GLU A 63 -7.51 1.14 -4.54
N ASP A 64 -6.71 0.44 -5.36
CA ASP A 64 -7.14 -0.17 -6.63
C ASP A 64 -8.18 -1.28 -6.41
N PHE A 65 -8.03 -2.11 -5.37
CA PHE A 65 -9.04 -3.09 -5.00
C PHE A 65 -10.35 -2.41 -4.64
N LEU A 66 -10.36 -1.42 -3.74
CA LEU A 66 -11.58 -0.72 -3.34
C LEU A 66 -12.25 -0.01 -4.54
N LYS A 67 -11.45 0.62 -5.43
CA LYS A 67 -11.94 1.18 -6.70
C LYS A 67 -12.64 0.12 -7.55
N SER A 68 -12.08 -1.08 -7.67
CA SER A 68 -12.69 -2.18 -8.43
C SER A 68 -14.05 -2.64 -7.89
N GLN A 69 -14.33 -2.38 -6.60
CA GLN A 69 -15.63 -2.66 -5.96
C GLN A 69 -16.66 -1.52 -6.13
N GLY A 70 -16.33 -0.45 -6.87
CA GLY A 70 -17.19 0.72 -7.07
C GLY A 70 -17.12 1.76 -5.95
N VAL A 71 -16.14 1.66 -5.05
CA VAL A 71 -15.89 2.69 -4.04
C VAL A 71 -15.40 3.97 -4.72
N LYS A 72 -15.91 5.12 -4.24
CA LYS A 72 -15.47 6.46 -4.63
C LYS A 72 -14.83 7.24 -3.48
N LYS A 73 -15.02 6.81 -2.22
CA LYS A 73 -14.43 7.45 -1.04
C LYS A 73 -13.85 6.41 -0.08
N ILE A 74 -12.54 6.49 0.18
CA ILE A 74 -11.83 5.65 1.15
C ILE A 74 -11.56 6.46 2.41
N TYR A 75 -12.04 5.97 3.55
CA TYR A 75 -11.75 6.52 4.87
C TYR A 75 -10.67 5.70 5.58
N THR A 76 -9.81 6.37 6.36
CA THR A 76 -8.83 5.72 7.24
C THR A 76 -8.53 6.59 8.47
N TYR A 77 -7.85 6.04 9.47
CA TYR A 77 -7.33 6.83 10.59
C TYR A 77 -6.01 7.51 10.23
N ASN A 78 -5.78 8.71 10.75
CA ASN A 78 -4.54 9.47 10.57
C ASN A 78 -3.48 9.17 11.64
N ARG A 79 -3.47 7.93 12.15
CA ARG A 79 -2.56 7.43 13.18
C ARG A 79 -2.30 5.95 12.98
N ASP A 80 -1.14 5.51 13.43
CA ASP A 80 -0.69 4.13 13.51
C ASP A 80 -0.05 3.95 14.91
N LEU A 81 0.01 2.74 15.46
CA LEU A 81 0.57 2.50 16.81
C LEU A 81 2.08 2.22 16.78
N GLU A 82 2.63 1.83 15.63
CA GLU A 82 4.00 1.38 15.44
C GLU A 82 4.81 2.29 14.51
N ILE A 83 4.13 3.21 13.81
CA ILE A 83 4.74 4.23 12.94
C ILE A 83 4.54 5.64 13.55
N PRO A 84 5.57 6.51 13.62
CA PRO A 84 5.44 7.87 14.13
C PRO A 84 4.34 8.66 13.43
N ASN A 85 3.40 9.21 14.22
CA ASN A 85 2.19 9.90 13.71
C ASN A 85 2.50 10.98 12.66
N GLU A 86 3.53 11.78 12.87
CA GLU A 86 3.94 12.86 11.95
C GLU A 86 4.33 12.31 10.56
N TRP A 87 5.09 11.21 10.52
CA TRP A 87 5.47 10.55 9.27
C TRP A 87 4.25 9.93 8.59
N TYR A 88 3.39 9.24 9.35
CA TYR A 88 2.21 8.56 8.83
C TYR A 88 1.16 9.55 8.29
N GLN A 89 0.93 10.66 9.00
CA GLN A 89 0.08 11.75 8.54
C GLN A 89 0.62 12.40 7.26
N ALA A 90 1.92 12.64 7.19
CA ALA A 90 2.55 13.15 5.98
C ALA A 90 2.51 12.15 4.81
N PHE A 91 2.62 10.85 5.06
CA PHE A 91 2.45 9.78 4.07
C PHE A 91 1.02 9.77 3.50
N LEU A 92 0.00 9.78 4.37
CA LEU A 92 -1.41 9.86 3.96
C LEU A 92 -1.69 11.14 3.15
N GLN A 93 -1.15 12.28 3.58
CA GLN A 93 -1.27 13.55 2.85
C GLN A 93 -0.62 13.48 1.46
N ARG A 94 0.58 12.88 1.33
CA ARG A 94 1.25 12.64 0.03
C ARG A 94 0.40 11.75 -0.89
N ARG A 95 -0.37 10.81 -0.34
CA ARG A 95 -1.30 9.94 -1.09
C ARG A 95 -2.64 10.59 -1.45
N GLY A 96 -2.88 11.83 -1.03
CA GLY A 96 -4.10 12.61 -1.34
C GLY A 96 -5.22 12.51 -0.31
N TYR A 97 -4.98 11.88 0.85
CA TYR A 97 -5.96 11.85 1.95
C TYR A 97 -6.06 13.23 2.64
N LYS A 98 -7.29 13.65 2.96
CA LYS A 98 -7.63 14.95 3.56
C LYS A 98 -8.41 14.74 4.87
N SER A 99 -8.20 15.60 5.87
CA SER A 99 -8.92 15.51 7.15
C SER A 99 -10.43 15.63 6.99
N VAL A 100 -11.19 14.79 7.70
CA VAL A 100 -12.65 14.84 7.71
C VAL A 100 -13.13 15.87 8.74
N GLU A 101 -14.00 16.78 8.32
CA GLU A 101 -14.59 17.78 9.20
C GLU A 101 -15.34 17.13 10.38
N GLY A 102 -15.20 17.70 11.59
CA GLY A 102 -15.71 17.13 12.83
C GLY A 102 -15.01 15.84 13.32
N ARG A 103 -14.17 15.19 12.51
CA ARG A 103 -13.50 13.91 12.85
C ARG A 103 -11.98 14.02 12.77
N LYS A 104 -11.37 14.70 13.75
CA LYS A 104 -9.92 15.00 13.82
C LYS A 104 -8.95 13.81 13.63
N VAL A 105 -9.41 12.58 13.89
CA VAL A 105 -8.59 11.36 13.76
C VAL A 105 -8.81 10.61 12.43
N THR A 106 -9.73 11.07 11.58
CA THR A 106 -10.13 10.40 10.33
C THR A 106 -9.77 11.27 9.13
N VAL A 107 -9.20 10.63 8.10
CA VAL A 107 -8.97 11.24 6.80
C VAL A 107 -9.73 10.48 5.71
N VAL A 108 -10.01 11.15 4.60
CA VAL A 108 -10.70 10.61 3.43
C VAL A 108 -9.91 10.89 2.15
N LYS A 109 -9.86 9.92 1.25
CA LYS A 109 -9.43 10.09 -0.13
C LYS A 109 -10.62 9.83 -1.05
N GLU A 110 -10.83 10.73 -2.00
CA GLU A 110 -11.77 10.52 -3.10
C GLU A 110 -11.01 9.85 -4.25
N ILE A 111 -11.64 8.88 -4.91
CA ILE A 111 -11.08 8.12 -6.03
C ILE A 111 -12.04 8.16 -7.21
N GLU A 112 -11.51 8.55 -8.36
CA GLU A 112 -12.12 8.48 -9.69
C GLU A 112 -11.74 7.15 -10.34
#